data_AF-A0A183N7A4-F1
#
_entry.id   AF-A0A183N7A4-F1
#
_cell.length_a   1.000
_cell.length_b   1.000
_cell.length_c   1.000
_cell.angle_alpha   90.00
_cell.angle_beta   90.00
_cell.angle_gamma   90.00
#
_symmetry.space_group_name_H-M   'P 1'
#
loop_
_entity.id
_entity.type
_entity.pdbx_description
1 polymer ?
#
loop_
_entity_poly.entity_id
_entity_poly.type
_entity_poly.pdbx_seq_one_letter_code
_entity_poly.pdbx_strand_id
1 'polypeptide(L)'
;MENNWKGINEALTSTCQEVLGLKKHHHKEWISIETLDKIKERKNKKIAINNSRKRSKKVQTQDEYTEANKQVKRSIEADNQKYVEELATTTEKAAREGNMEQLYDTTKKLSGKYSKPERPVRVKEGRSITETQQRRNRWLEYFEELLNSSAPINPPDIEAAHTDLPIYVNPATTGEIRMAIRQIKCEIASGSDSIPVEALKNSQHLSENHSLVNKQLC
;
A
#
# COMPACT_ATOMS: atom_id res chain seq x y z
N MET A 1 0.01 -39.73 36.18
CA MET A 1 -1.15 -39.08 35.51
C MET A 1 -0.77 -38.38 34.22
N GLU A 2 0.33 -37.62 34.18
CA GLU A 2 0.83 -36.92 32.97
C GLU A 2 1.08 -37.83 31.76
N ASN A 3 1.60 -39.05 31.97
CA ASN A 3 1.84 -40.02 30.90
C ASN A 3 0.56 -40.55 30.25
N ASN A 4 -0.53 -40.71 31.03
CA ASN A 4 -1.81 -41.18 30.50
C ASN A 4 -2.45 -40.11 29.61
N TRP A 5 -2.38 -38.85 30.04
CA TRP A 5 -2.89 -37.74 29.23
C TRP A 5 -2.12 -37.57 27.91
N LYS A 6 -0.79 -37.75 27.95
CA LYS A 6 0.04 -37.71 26.74
C LYS A 6 -0.35 -38.81 25.74
N GLY A 7 -0.53 -40.05 26.20
CA GLY A 7 -0.93 -41.17 25.35
C GLY A 7 -2.32 -40.97 24.72
N ILE A 8 -3.29 -40.47 25.51
CA ILE A 8 -4.62 -40.15 25.00
C ILE A 8 -4.54 -39.06 23.92
N ASN A 9 -3.78 -38.00 24.16
CA ASN A 9 -3.68 -36.88 23.22
C ASN A 9 -2.95 -37.27 21.93
N GLU A 10 -1.92 -38.12 22.02
CA GLU A 10 -1.22 -38.68 20.85
C GLU A 10 -2.14 -39.58 20.02
N ALA A 11 -2.86 -40.51 20.65
CA ALA A 11 -3.83 -41.38 19.96
C ALA A 11 -4.92 -40.56 19.25
N LEU A 12 -5.50 -39.58 19.95
CA LEU A 12 -6.56 -38.73 19.40
C LEU A 12 -6.06 -37.88 18.23
N THR A 13 -4.86 -37.30 18.34
CA THR A 13 -4.23 -36.53 17.26
C THR A 13 -3.95 -37.42 16.04
N SER A 14 -3.47 -38.64 16.27
CA SER A 14 -3.15 -39.58 15.19
C SER A 14 -4.41 -40.03 14.45
N THR A 15 -5.47 -40.41 15.17
CA THR A 15 -6.75 -40.79 14.58
C THR A 15 -7.39 -39.63 13.83
N CYS A 16 -7.32 -38.41 14.36
CA CYS A 16 -7.80 -37.22 13.65
C CYS A 16 -7.01 -36.96 12.36
N GLN A 17 -5.68 -37.13 12.36
CA GLN A 17 -4.86 -37.00 11.15
C GLN A 17 -5.17 -38.06 10.10
N GLU A 18 -5.46 -39.30 10.51
CA GLU A 18 -5.78 -40.41 9.62
C GLU A 18 -7.16 -40.23 8.97
N VAL A 19 -8.17 -39.85 9.76
CA VAL A 19 -9.55 -39.69 9.29
C VAL A 19 -9.75 -38.40 8.50
N LEU A 20 -9.22 -37.27 9.00
CA LEU A 20 -9.47 -35.94 8.41
C LEU A 20 -8.36 -35.54 7.43
N GLY A 21 -7.24 -36.25 7.42
CA GLY A 21 -6.03 -35.86 6.71
C GLY A 21 -5.38 -34.61 7.32
N LEU A 22 -4.16 -34.31 6.86
CA LEU A 22 -3.58 -32.99 7.10
C LEU A 22 -4.25 -31.98 6.17
N LYS A 23 -4.74 -30.86 6.73
CA LYS A 23 -5.21 -29.73 5.93
C LYS A 23 -4.09 -29.33 4.98
N LYS A 24 -4.29 -29.55 3.68
CA LYS A 24 -3.35 -29.12 2.65
C LYS A 24 -3.30 -27.61 2.69
N HIS A 25 -2.27 -27.08 3.33
CA HIS A 25 -1.96 -25.68 3.21
C HIS A 25 -1.40 -25.50 1.80
N HIS A 26 -2.17 -24.84 0.94
CA HIS A 26 -1.60 -24.24 -0.26
C HIS A 26 -0.63 -23.18 0.24
N HIS A 27 0.64 -23.56 0.34
CA HIS A 27 1.70 -22.60 0.54
C HIS A 27 1.63 -21.61 -0.61
N LYS A 28 1.84 -20.32 -0.33
CA LYS A 28 2.07 -19.38 -1.42
C LYS A 28 3.23 -19.94 -2.23
N GLU A 29 3.06 -20.02 -3.56
CA GLU A 29 3.99 -20.72 -4.47
C GLU A 29 5.46 -20.30 -4.27
N TRP A 30 5.70 -19.11 -3.72
CA TRP A 30 7.01 -18.53 -3.51
C TRP A 30 7.72 -18.93 -2.21
N ILE A 31 7.05 -19.52 -1.22
CA ILE A 31 7.71 -19.87 0.06
C ILE A 31 8.52 -21.15 -0.13
N SER A 32 9.82 -21.07 0.14
CA SER A 32 10.72 -22.23 0.01
C SER A 32 10.50 -23.26 1.12
N ILE A 33 10.88 -24.51 0.84
CA ILE A 33 10.88 -25.60 1.84
C ILE A 33 11.81 -25.26 3.01
N GLU A 34 12.96 -24.63 2.73
CA GLU A 34 13.91 -24.19 3.76
C GLU A 34 13.28 -23.17 4.73
N THR A 35 12.50 -22.22 4.22
CA THR A 35 11.74 -21.28 5.07
C THR A 35 10.69 -22.00 5.91
N LEU A 36 10.02 -23.02 5.37
CA LEU A 36 9.06 -23.83 6.13
C LEU A 36 9.73 -24.59 7.28
N ASP A 37 10.92 -25.14 7.06
CA ASP A 37 11.69 -25.81 8.10
C ASP A 37 12.11 -24.84 9.21
N LYS A 38 12.56 -23.63 8.86
CA LYS A 38 12.87 -22.55 9.83
C LYS A 38 11.64 -22.16 10.65
N ILE A 39 10.45 -22.10 10.03
CA ILE A 39 9.19 -21.82 10.75
C ILE A 39 8.88 -22.92 11.76
N LYS A 40 9.08 -24.19 11.39
CA LYS A 40 8.89 -25.35 12.27
C LYS A 40 9.86 -25.30 13.45
N GLU A 41 11.13 -25.01 13.19
CA GLU A 41 12.15 -24.87 14.23
C GLU A 41 11.83 -23.75 15.23
N ARG A 42 11.44 -22.57 14.72
CA ARG A 42 10.98 -21.44 15.55
C ARG A 42 9.78 -21.84 16.43
N LYS A 43 8.84 -22.64 15.91
CA LYS A 43 7.69 -23.15 16.67
C LYS A 43 8.14 -24.08 17.81
N ASN A 44 9.10 -24.96 17.56
CA ASN A 44 9.67 -25.84 18.58
C ASN A 44 10.36 -25.03 19.69
N LYS A 45 11.15 -24.00 19.33
CA LYS A 45 11.76 -23.08 20.30
C LYS A 45 10.72 -22.35 21.15
N LYS A 46 9.57 -21.98 20.58
CA LYS A 46 8.46 -21.37 21.34
C LYS A 46 7.86 -22.34 22.37
N ILE A 47 7.73 -23.62 22.01
CA ILE A 47 7.26 -24.67 22.93
C ILE A 47 8.28 -24.85 24.09
N ALA A 48 9.58 -24.84 23.78
CA ALA A 48 10.63 -24.95 24.80
C ALA A 48 10.58 -23.80 25.83
N ILE A 49 10.29 -22.56 25.39
CA ILE A 49 10.09 -21.42 26.30
C ILE A 49 8.90 -21.66 27.23
N ASN A 50 7.76 -22.09 26.68
CA ASN A 50 6.53 -22.29 27.45
C ASN A 50 6.70 -23.37 28.54
N ASN A 51 7.52 -24.39 28.27
CA ASN A 51 7.80 -25.48 29.19
C ASN A 51 8.94 -25.16 30.19
N SER A 52 9.67 -24.06 30.01
CA SER A 52 10.81 -23.71 30.85
C SER A 52 10.38 -23.21 32.23
N ARG A 53 10.85 -23.87 33.30
CA ARG A 53 10.49 -23.56 34.69
C ARG A 53 11.42 -22.56 35.37
N LYS A 54 12.71 -22.59 35.04
CA LYS A 54 13.75 -21.73 35.67
C LYS A 54 13.92 -20.42 34.91
N ARG A 55 14.07 -19.31 35.65
CA ARG A 55 14.20 -17.95 35.09
C ARG A 55 15.38 -17.80 34.12
N SER A 56 16.55 -18.35 34.46
CA SER A 56 17.75 -18.29 33.60
C SER A 56 17.55 -19.07 32.28
N LYS A 57 16.96 -20.27 32.34
CA LYS A 57 16.68 -21.07 31.14
C LYS A 57 15.61 -20.41 30.26
N LYS A 58 14.68 -19.67 30.86
CA LYS A 58 13.67 -18.88 30.14
C LYS A 58 14.30 -17.71 29.37
N VAL A 59 15.29 -17.02 29.94
CA VAL A 59 16.05 -15.98 29.23
C VAL A 59 16.81 -16.58 28.04
N GLN A 60 17.58 -17.65 28.26
CA GLN A 60 18.33 -18.30 27.18
C GLN A 60 17.43 -18.80 26.04
N THR A 61 16.34 -19.49 26.37
CA THR A 61 15.40 -19.99 25.34
C THR A 61 14.64 -18.87 24.63
N GLN A 62 14.42 -17.73 25.31
CA GLN A 62 13.84 -16.54 24.70
C GLN A 62 14.78 -15.88 23.69
N ASP A 63 16.09 -15.84 23.97
CA ASP A 63 17.10 -15.34 23.04
C ASP A 63 17.18 -16.22 21.78
N GLU A 64 17.21 -17.54 21.96
CA GLU A 64 17.20 -18.52 20.86
C GLU A 64 15.95 -18.39 19.96
N TYR A 65 14.77 -18.19 20.56
CA TYR A 65 13.54 -17.93 19.82
C TYR A 65 13.59 -16.60 19.07
N THR A 66 14.15 -15.56 19.70
CA THR A 66 14.25 -14.24 19.08
C THR A 66 15.13 -14.30 17.84
N GLU A 67 16.25 -15.01 17.90
CA GLU A 67 17.12 -15.19 16.74
C GLU A 67 16.47 -16.05 15.66
N ALA A 68 15.83 -17.17 16.02
CA ALA A 68 15.08 -17.98 15.05
C ALA A 68 13.94 -17.20 14.38
N ASN A 69 13.26 -16.31 15.12
CA ASN A 69 12.21 -15.46 14.58
C ASN A 69 12.76 -14.41 13.60
N LYS A 70 13.96 -13.85 13.85
CA LYS A 70 14.65 -12.98 12.88
C LYS A 70 15.03 -13.74 11.61
N GLN A 71 15.58 -14.94 11.74
CA GLN A 71 15.95 -15.78 10.60
C GLN A 71 14.74 -16.12 9.72
N VAL A 72 13.60 -16.48 10.32
CA VAL A 72 12.35 -16.70 9.60
C VAL A 72 11.89 -15.45 8.85
N LYS A 73 11.96 -14.26 9.48
CA LYS A 73 11.59 -13.01 8.80
C LYS A 73 12.48 -12.74 7.58
N ARG A 74 13.80 -12.88 7.74
CA ARG A 74 14.78 -12.70 6.66
C ARG A 74 14.56 -13.69 5.53
N SER A 75 14.29 -14.97 5.83
CA SER A 75 14.09 -15.98 4.79
C SER A 75 12.78 -15.78 4.02
N ILE A 76 11.71 -15.37 4.71
CA ILE A 76 10.44 -15.00 4.06
C ILE A 76 10.64 -13.80 3.11
N GLU A 77 11.40 -12.80 3.55
CA GLU A 77 11.70 -11.63 2.72
C GLU A 77 12.55 -11.99 1.50
N ALA A 78 13.59 -12.79 1.68
CA ALA A 78 14.43 -13.29 0.60
C ALA A 78 13.66 -14.14 -0.42
N ASP A 79 12.82 -15.07 0.05
CA ASP A 79 11.97 -15.90 -0.82
C ASP A 79 11.01 -15.01 -1.64
N ASN A 80 10.40 -14.00 -1.01
CA ASN A 80 9.50 -13.08 -1.69
C ASN A 80 10.24 -12.23 -2.74
N GLN A 81 11.43 -11.71 -2.39
CA GLN A 81 12.25 -10.94 -3.32
C GLN A 81 12.65 -11.77 -4.54
N LYS A 82 13.13 -13.00 -4.32
CA LYS A 82 13.50 -13.93 -5.38
C LYS A 82 12.34 -14.21 -6.32
N TYR A 83 11.15 -14.48 -5.77
CA TYR A 83 9.96 -14.73 -6.57
C TYR A 83 9.54 -13.53 -7.41
N VAL A 84 9.57 -12.32 -6.84
CA VAL A 84 9.26 -11.09 -7.57
C VAL A 84 10.26 -10.85 -8.70
N GLU A 85 11.55 -11.11 -8.46
CA GLU A 85 12.61 -11.00 -9.45
C GLU A 85 12.46 -12.01 -10.59
N GLU A 86 12.12 -13.27 -10.29
CA GLU A 86 11.79 -14.30 -11.29
C GLU A 86 10.58 -13.90 -12.15
N LEU A 87 9.54 -13.33 -11.54
CA LEU A 87 8.40 -12.80 -12.28
C LEU A 87 8.77 -11.61 -13.17
N ALA A 88 9.57 -10.67 -12.66
CA ALA A 88 10.01 -9.50 -13.42
C ALA A 88 10.85 -9.91 -14.64
N THR A 89 11.84 -10.77 -14.45
CA THR A 89 12.69 -11.29 -15.55
C THR A 89 11.88 -12.07 -16.59
N THR A 90 10.89 -12.86 -16.16
CA THR A 90 9.95 -13.54 -17.08
C THR A 90 9.10 -12.54 -17.86
N THR A 91 8.62 -11.49 -17.20
CA THR A 91 7.81 -10.43 -17.84
C THR A 91 8.63 -9.67 -18.88
N GLU A 92 9.88 -9.30 -18.57
CA GLU A 92 10.79 -8.65 -19.51
C GLU A 92 11.09 -9.52 -20.73
N LYS A 93 11.31 -10.81 -20.52
CA LYS A 93 11.54 -11.76 -21.61
C LYS A 93 10.31 -11.87 -22.52
N ALA A 94 9.12 -12.03 -21.93
CA ALA A 94 7.87 -12.08 -22.68
C ALA A 94 7.63 -10.80 -23.51
N ALA A 95 7.97 -9.63 -22.97
CA ALA A 95 7.90 -8.36 -23.69
C ALA A 95 8.83 -8.34 -24.92
N ARG A 96 10.07 -8.81 -24.77
CA ARG A 96 11.05 -8.88 -25.87
C ARG A 96 10.63 -9.87 -26.96
N GLU A 97 10.00 -10.97 -26.58
CA GLU A 97 9.52 -12.01 -27.50
C GLU A 97 8.15 -11.69 -28.12
N GLY A 98 7.47 -10.63 -27.68
CA GLY A 98 6.12 -10.27 -28.14
C GLY A 98 5.02 -11.20 -27.60
N ASN A 99 5.29 -11.97 -26.54
CA ASN A 99 4.30 -12.84 -25.90
C ASN A 99 3.40 -12.04 -24.95
N MET A 100 2.35 -11.43 -25.53
CA MET A 100 1.43 -10.55 -24.80
C MET A 100 0.60 -11.28 -23.73
N GLU A 101 0.29 -12.57 -23.93
CA GLU A 101 -0.47 -13.37 -22.97
C GLU A 101 0.31 -13.55 -21.66
N GLN A 102 1.56 -14.01 -21.75
CA GLN A 102 2.41 -14.17 -20.57
C GLN A 102 2.72 -12.84 -19.88
N LEU A 103 2.93 -11.77 -20.66
CA LEU A 103 3.15 -10.42 -20.12
C LEU A 103 1.94 -9.95 -19.30
N TYR A 104 0.73 -10.14 -19.81
CA TYR A 104 -0.49 -9.77 -19.10
C TYR A 104 -0.68 -10.60 -17.82
N ASP A 105 -0.50 -11.91 -17.89
CA ASP A 105 -0.70 -12.80 -16.73
C ASP A 105 0.30 -12.55 -15.60
N THR A 106 1.57 -12.32 -15.94
CA THR A 106 2.62 -11.99 -14.96
C THR A 106 2.40 -10.61 -14.34
N THR A 107 2.04 -9.61 -15.14
CA THR A 107 1.67 -8.27 -14.64
C THR A 107 0.44 -8.32 -13.73
N LYS A 108 -0.55 -9.15 -14.07
CA LYS A 108 -1.73 -9.41 -13.23
C LYS A 108 -1.37 -10.10 -11.92
N LYS A 109 -0.40 -11.02 -11.91
CA LYS A 109 0.13 -11.63 -10.67
C LYS A 109 0.85 -10.61 -9.79
N LEU A 110 1.68 -9.74 -10.38
CA LEU A 110 2.45 -8.70 -9.66
C LEU A 110 1.57 -7.59 -9.09
N SER A 111 0.53 -7.16 -9.82
CA SER A 111 -0.37 -6.07 -9.38
C SER A 111 -1.30 -6.46 -8.22
N GLY A 112 -1.38 -7.75 -7.88
CA GLY A 112 -2.19 -8.24 -6.76
C GLY A 112 -3.68 -7.94 -6.91
N LYS A 113 -4.44 -8.01 -5.81
CA LYS A 113 -5.86 -7.65 -5.79
C LYS A 113 -6.00 -6.15 -5.56
N TYR A 114 -6.01 -5.36 -6.62
CA TYR A 114 -6.39 -3.95 -6.54
C TYR A 114 -7.89 -3.83 -6.22
N SER A 115 -8.23 -3.50 -4.97
CA SER A 115 -9.59 -3.09 -4.60
C SER A 115 -9.75 -1.63 -4.99
N LYS A 116 -10.44 -1.35 -6.09
CA LYS A 116 -10.84 0.02 -6.44
C LYS A 116 -11.76 0.53 -5.32
N PRO A 117 -11.50 1.70 -4.70
CA PRO A 117 -12.58 2.38 -4.00
C PRO A 117 -13.68 2.66 -5.03
N GLU A 118 -14.87 2.15 -4.77
CA GLU A 118 -16.01 2.33 -5.65
C GLU A 118 -16.33 3.83 -5.73
N ARG A 119 -16.06 4.45 -6.89
CA ARG A 119 -16.45 5.83 -7.12
C ARG A 119 -17.95 5.84 -7.41
N PRO A 120 -18.79 6.48 -6.58
CA PRO A 120 -20.21 6.53 -6.83
C PRO A 120 -20.47 7.30 -8.14
N VAL A 121 -21.14 6.64 -9.08
CA VAL A 121 -21.65 7.27 -10.30
C VAL A 121 -22.85 8.12 -9.91
N ARG A 122 -22.90 9.38 -10.34
CA ARG A 122 -24.02 10.29 -10.05
C ARG A 122 -24.99 10.34 -11.23
N VAL A 123 -26.30 10.38 -10.95
CA VAL A 123 -27.30 10.78 -11.95
C VAL A 123 -27.18 12.27 -12.27
N LYS A 124 -27.84 12.75 -13.34
CA LYS A 124 -27.78 14.16 -13.77
C LYS A 124 -28.23 15.13 -12.65
N GLU A 125 -29.11 14.69 -11.75
CA GLU A 125 -29.59 15.47 -10.59
C GLU A 125 -28.64 15.42 -9.39
N GLY A 126 -27.41 14.91 -9.54
CA GLY A 126 -26.36 14.92 -8.52
C GLY A 126 -26.48 13.85 -7.42
N ARG A 127 -27.52 13.01 -7.45
CA ARG A 127 -27.70 11.88 -6.52
C ARG A 127 -26.76 10.71 -6.86
N SER A 128 -26.19 10.08 -5.84
CA SER A 128 -25.26 8.95 -5.98
C SER A 128 -26.00 7.63 -6.22
N ILE A 129 -25.54 6.85 -7.20
CA ILE A 129 -26.07 5.52 -7.53
C ILE A 129 -25.24 4.44 -6.83
N THR A 130 -25.88 3.72 -5.90
CA THR A 130 -25.28 2.61 -5.16
C THR A 130 -25.59 1.24 -5.81
N GLU A 131 -26.67 1.14 -6.59
CA GLU A 131 -27.13 -0.12 -7.18
C GLU A 131 -26.53 -0.40 -8.56
N THR A 132 -26.03 -1.62 -8.80
CA THR A 132 -25.38 -2.03 -10.06
C THR A 132 -26.29 -1.93 -11.28
N GLN A 133 -27.59 -2.25 -11.12
CA GLN A 133 -28.55 -2.19 -12.23
C GLN A 133 -28.81 -0.74 -12.67
N GLN A 134 -29.01 0.16 -11.71
CA GLN A 134 -29.18 1.59 -11.96
C GLN A 134 -27.92 2.20 -12.60
N ARG A 135 -26.72 1.73 -12.22
CA ARG A 135 -25.47 2.17 -12.84
C ARG A 135 -25.40 1.77 -14.32
N ARG A 136 -25.83 0.55 -14.67
CA ARG A 136 -25.90 0.09 -16.07
C ARG A 136 -26.89 0.91 -16.89
N ASN A 137 -28.06 1.19 -16.34
CA ASN A 137 -29.06 2.03 -17.01
C ASN A 137 -28.53 3.45 -17.25
N ARG A 138 -27.85 4.05 -16.26
CA ARG A 138 -27.22 5.37 -16.42
C ARG A 138 -26.14 5.39 -17.50
N TRP A 139 -25.38 4.29 -17.64
CA TRP A 139 -24.41 4.14 -18.73
C TRP A 139 -25.10 4.02 -20.09
N LEU A 140 -26.21 3.27 -20.19
CA LEU A 140 -26.99 3.17 -21.42
C LEU A 140 -27.52 4.54 -21.84
N GLU A 141 -28.14 5.28 -20.93
CA GLU A 141 -28.60 6.66 -21.19
C GLU A 141 -27.47 7.58 -21.65
N TYR A 142 -26.30 7.50 -21.00
CA TYR A 142 -25.14 8.32 -21.38
C TYR A 142 -24.66 8.01 -22.80
N PHE A 143 -24.54 6.73 -23.15
CA PHE A 143 -24.08 6.33 -24.48
C PHE A 143 -25.13 6.57 -25.55
N GLU A 144 -26.41 6.42 -25.23
CA GLU A 144 -27.51 6.75 -26.12
C GLU A 144 -27.54 8.25 -26.43
N GLU A 145 -27.41 9.10 -25.41
CA GLU A 145 -27.29 10.55 -25.58
C GLU A 145 -26.02 10.92 -26.37
N LEU A 146 -24.86 10.33 -26.04
CA LEU A 146 -23.60 10.65 -26.71
C LEU A 146 -23.59 10.22 -28.19
N LEU A 147 -24.12 9.04 -28.50
CA LEU A 147 -24.06 8.46 -29.84
C LEU A 147 -25.22 8.91 -30.74
N ASN A 148 -26.36 9.29 -30.15
CA ASN A 148 -27.54 9.75 -30.90
C ASN A 148 -27.80 11.25 -30.78
N SER A 149 -26.98 12.02 -30.05
CA SER A 149 -27.08 13.48 -30.06
C SER A 149 -26.80 13.99 -31.46
N SER A 150 -27.79 14.64 -32.07
CA SER A 150 -27.58 15.42 -33.28
C SER A 150 -26.56 16.53 -33.01
N ALA A 151 -25.86 16.96 -34.07
CA ALA A 151 -24.96 18.10 -33.98
C ALA A 151 -25.71 19.31 -33.38
N PRO A 152 -25.09 20.05 -32.46
CA PRO A 152 -25.70 21.25 -31.89
C PRO A 152 -26.16 22.18 -33.02
N ILE A 153 -27.45 22.52 -33.06
CA ILE A 153 -28.04 23.40 -34.09
C ILE A 153 -27.43 24.80 -34.01
N ASN A 154 -27.00 25.20 -32.82
CA ASN A 154 -26.32 26.46 -32.58
C ASN A 154 -24.83 26.17 -32.35
N PRO A 155 -23.92 26.95 -32.94
CA PRO A 155 -22.52 26.93 -32.53
C PRO A 155 -22.46 27.21 -31.01
N PRO A 156 -21.51 26.58 -30.28
CA PRO A 156 -21.31 26.89 -28.87
C PRO A 156 -21.11 28.39 -28.70
N ASP A 157 -21.93 29.03 -27.86
CA ASP A 157 -21.76 30.42 -27.49
C ASP A 157 -20.56 30.50 -26.54
N ILE A 158 -19.37 30.66 -27.12
CA ILE A 158 -18.14 30.87 -26.38
C ILE A 158 -18.10 32.36 -26.07
N GLU A 159 -18.62 32.75 -24.91
CA GLU A 159 -18.38 34.09 -24.37
C GLU A 159 -16.87 34.34 -24.38
N ALA A 160 -16.44 35.33 -25.15
CA ALA A 160 -15.04 35.73 -25.20
C ALA A 160 -14.59 36.06 -23.78
N ALA A 161 -13.47 35.47 -23.35
CA ALA A 161 -12.92 35.68 -22.02
C ALA A 161 -12.84 37.18 -21.73
N HIS A 162 -13.71 37.65 -20.83
CA HIS A 162 -13.63 39.02 -20.35
C HIS A 162 -12.26 39.20 -19.69
N THR A 163 -11.57 40.23 -20.18
CA THR A 163 -10.32 40.89 -19.76
C THR A 163 -9.63 40.33 -18.52
N ASP A 164 -8.29 40.21 -18.63
CA ASP A 164 -7.31 39.93 -17.58
C ASP A 164 -7.88 40.02 -16.17
N LEU A 165 -8.00 38.85 -15.54
CA LEU A 165 -8.29 38.72 -14.11
C LEU A 165 -7.41 39.72 -13.36
N PRO A 166 -7.94 40.52 -12.43
CA PRO A 166 -7.14 41.44 -11.64
C PRO A 166 -6.14 40.61 -10.83
N ILE A 167 -4.93 40.44 -11.35
CA ILE A 167 -3.83 39.83 -10.62
C ILE A 167 -3.51 40.82 -9.51
N TYR A 168 -3.79 40.41 -8.29
CA TYR A 168 -3.48 41.18 -7.10
C TYR A 168 -1.96 41.22 -6.93
N VAL A 169 -1.34 42.27 -7.48
CA VAL A 169 0.11 42.53 -7.47
C VAL A 169 0.62 43.15 -6.15
N ASN A 170 -0.20 43.21 -5.10
CA ASN A 170 0.25 43.73 -3.82
C ASN A 170 1.19 42.72 -3.13
N PRO A 171 2.24 43.21 -2.43
CA PRO A 171 3.17 42.34 -1.71
C PRO A 171 2.44 41.51 -0.67
N ALA A 172 2.78 40.21 -0.59
CA ALA A 172 2.13 39.26 0.30
C ALA A 172 2.20 39.75 1.75
N THR A 173 1.08 39.66 2.46
CA THR A 173 0.99 40.13 3.85
C THR A 173 1.70 39.14 4.76
N THR A 174 2.33 39.62 5.85
CA THR A 174 3.00 38.77 6.84
C THR A 174 2.10 37.64 7.39
N GLY A 175 0.78 37.87 7.42
CA GLY A 175 -0.21 36.85 7.81
C GLY A 175 -0.35 35.71 6.80
N GLU A 176 -0.34 36.02 5.50
CA GLU A 176 -0.45 35.03 4.41
C GLU A 176 0.79 34.14 4.36
N ILE A 177 1.98 34.74 4.46
CA ILE A 177 3.25 34.01 4.52
C ILE A 177 3.29 33.07 5.73
N ARG A 178 2.81 33.54 6.90
CA ARG A 178 2.71 32.71 8.11
C ARG A 178 1.77 31.52 7.93
N MET A 179 0.61 31.74 7.29
CA MET A 179 -0.33 30.66 7.02
C MET A 179 0.25 29.63 6.05
N ALA A 180 0.92 30.08 4.98
CA ALA A 180 1.58 29.21 4.02
C ALA A 180 2.67 28.36 4.70
N ILE A 181 3.56 28.96 5.49
CA ILE A 181 4.63 28.24 6.22
C ILE A 181 4.05 27.17 7.16
N ARG A 182 2.92 27.44 7.82
CA ARG A 182 2.25 26.45 8.70
C ARG A 182 1.74 25.23 7.93
N GLN A 183 1.29 25.42 6.68
CA GLN A 183 0.74 24.36 5.84
C GLN A 183 1.81 23.45 5.20
N ILE A 184 3.08 23.87 5.17
CA ILE A 184 4.17 23.05 4.61
C ILE A 184 4.30 21.76 5.43
N LYS A 185 4.47 20.60 4.77
CA LYS A 185 4.61 19.30 5.44
C LYS A 185 6.03 19.15 6.00
N CYS A 186 6.16 18.74 7.27
CA CYS A 186 7.46 18.40 7.89
C CYS A 186 7.95 17.04 7.40
N GLU A 187 9.22 16.69 7.67
CA GLU A 187 9.86 15.42 7.27
C GLU A 187 10.25 15.31 5.78
N ILE A 188 10.33 16.43 5.07
CA ILE A 188 10.89 16.49 3.71
C ILE A 188 12.41 16.75 3.83
N ALA A 189 13.21 16.08 2.99
CA ALA A 189 14.65 16.32 2.92
C ALA A 189 14.96 17.78 2.54
N SER A 190 15.95 18.38 3.20
CA SER A 190 16.36 19.76 2.92
C SER A 190 16.81 19.94 1.48
N GLY A 191 16.54 21.11 0.91
CA GLY A 191 16.95 21.46 -0.45
C GLY A 191 18.47 21.66 -0.56
N SER A 192 18.92 22.17 -1.71
CA SER A 192 20.34 22.50 -1.93
C SER A 192 20.88 23.56 -0.96
N ASP A 193 20.00 24.35 -0.35
CA ASP A 193 20.31 25.30 0.71
C ASP A 193 20.58 24.63 2.07
N SER A 194 20.32 23.33 2.21
CA SER A 194 20.44 22.56 3.45
C SER A 194 19.61 23.11 4.61
N ILE A 195 18.53 23.86 4.31
CA ILE A 195 17.65 24.43 5.34
C ILE A 195 16.48 23.46 5.60
N PRO A 196 16.30 22.96 6.83
CA PRO A 196 15.17 22.10 7.15
C PRO A 196 13.87 22.90 7.28
N VAL A 197 12.77 22.32 6.82
CA VAL A 197 11.42 22.93 6.87
C VAL A 197 11.01 23.27 8.31
N GLU A 198 11.49 22.49 9.27
CA GLU A 198 11.27 22.67 10.70
C GLU A 198 11.88 23.99 11.21
N ALA A 199 13.00 24.45 10.64
CA ALA A 199 13.60 25.73 10.99
C ALA A 199 12.74 26.92 10.54
N LEU A 200 12.13 26.82 9.36
CA LEU A 200 11.23 27.86 8.84
C LEU A 200 9.97 28.00 9.72
N LYS A 201 9.42 26.87 10.19
CA LYS A 201 8.24 26.86 11.08
C LYS A 201 8.52 27.41 12.48
N ASN A 202 9.74 27.21 12.99
CA ASN A 202 10.13 27.62 14.36
C ASN A 202 10.74 29.02 14.43
N SER A 203 10.92 29.71 13.30
CA SER A 203 11.49 31.06 13.27
C SER A 203 10.59 32.08 14.00
N GLN A 204 11.12 32.70 15.06
CA GLN A 204 10.44 33.77 15.81
C GLN A 204 10.46 35.13 15.09
N HIS A 205 11.36 35.30 14.10
CA HIS A 205 11.58 36.55 13.34
C HIS A 205 10.95 36.50 11.93
N LEU A 206 9.62 36.36 11.86
CA LEU A 206 8.88 36.35 10.58
C LEU A 206 8.96 37.68 9.80
N SER A 207 9.33 38.79 10.44
CA SER A 207 9.47 40.11 9.83
C SER A 207 10.71 40.25 8.94
N GLU A 208 11.82 39.59 9.30
CA GLU A 208 13.07 39.61 8.53
C GLU A 208 12.92 38.77 7.24
N ASN A 209 12.20 37.65 7.32
CA ASN A 209 11.84 36.83 6.15
C ASN A 209 10.89 37.56 5.18
N HIS A 210 9.94 38.36 5.70
CA HIS A 210 9.05 39.18 4.87
C HIS A 210 9.80 40.24 4.05
N SER A 211 10.84 40.86 4.64
CA SER A 211 11.70 41.81 3.91
C SER A 211 12.58 41.14 2.86
N LEU A 212 13.06 39.92 3.10
CA LEU A 212 13.88 39.16 2.14
C LEU A 212 13.05 38.67 0.94
N VAL A 213 11.88 38.09 1.20
CA VAL A 213 10.97 37.57 0.16
C VAL A 213 10.49 38.71 -0.76
N ASN A 214 10.14 39.87 -0.22
CA ASN A 214 9.74 41.01 -1.04
C ASN A 214 10.91 41.65 -1.81
N LYS A 215 12.16 41.54 -1.33
CA LYS A 215 13.35 42.01 -2.05
C LYS A 215 13.72 41.15 -3.27
N GLN A 216 13.27 39.90 -3.32
CA GLN A 216 13.54 38.97 -4.44
C GLN A 216 12.38 38.89 -5.45
N LEU A 217 11.22 39.48 -5.13
CA LEU A 217 10.03 39.52 -5.99
C LEU A 217 9.86 40.86 -6.74
N CYS A 218 10.74 41.84 -6.52
CA CYS A 218 10.91 43.04 -7.35
C CYS A 218 12.19 42.90 -8.17
#